data_AF-A0A8J5VYP2-F1
#
_entry.id   AF-A0A8J5VYP2-F1
#
_cell.length_a   1.000
_cell.length_b   1.000
_cell.length_c   1.000
_cell.angle_alpha   90.00
_cell.angle_beta   90.00
_cell.angle_gamma   90.00
#
_symmetry.space_group_name_H-M   'P 1'
#
loop_
_entity.id
_entity.type
_entity.pdbx_description
1 polymer ?
#
loop_
_entity_poly.entity_id
_entity_poly.type
_entity_poly.pdbx_seq_one_letter_code
_entity_poly.pdbx_strand_id
1 'polypeptide(L)'
;MASWCDGMAAAPRVLVAPRPSDANCQGNVLSLRHPKSDEETGYLFVDGKLHEFNWFKEHFGSWFLGDYVCEDGSLYYCTLVDPIFILLPILKLHICCFPAEVADVKFFRLDNSKVLSWLCCKVHNLKEVFPKLGKNYAAQGEKEICMSL
;
A
#
# COMPACT_ATOMS: atom_id res chain seq x y z
N MET A 1 -17.19 -0.51 33.01
CA MET A 1 -15.85 -0.41 32.43
C MET A 1 -16.09 -0.06 30.97
N ALA A 2 -15.78 1.16 30.53
CA ALA A 2 -16.06 1.56 29.14
C ALA A 2 -15.19 0.72 28.21
N SER A 3 -15.79 0.05 27.24
CA SER A 3 -15.03 -0.69 26.23
C SER A 3 -14.24 0.33 25.40
N TRP A 4 -13.05 -0.05 24.93
CA TRP A 4 -12.18 0.80 24.10
C TRP A 4 -12.85 1.24 22.78
N CYS A 5 -13.93 0.58 22.38
CA CYS A 5 -14.75 0.89 21.23
C CYS A 5 -15.92 1.84 21.53
N ASP A 6 -16.19 2.16 22.80
CA ASP A 6 -17.30 3.03 23.22
C ASP A 6 -16.99 4.48 22.83
N GLY A 7 -17.64 4.96 21.76
CA GLY A 7 -17.43 6.29 21.16
C GLY A 7 -16.78 6.31 19.77
N MET A 8 -16.48 5.16 19.17
CA MET A 8 -16.05 5.12 17.76
C MET A 8 -17.23 5.39 16.82
N ALA A 9 -17.07 6.37 15.92
CA ALA A 9 -18.07 6.68 14.89
C ALA A 9 -18.21 5.59 13.81
N ALA A 10 -17.25 4.68 13.71
CA ALA A 10 -17.23 3.58 12.74
C ALA A 10 -16.63 2.31 13.38
N ALA A 11 -16.99 1.14 12.85
CA ALA A 11 -16.46 -0.14 13.33
C ALA A 11 -14.92 -0.20 13.21
N PRO A 12 -14.22 -0.78 14.21
CA PRO A 12 -12.78 -0.89 14.19
C PRO A 12 -12.31 -1.81 13.05
N ARG A 13 -11.16 -1.47 12.46
CA ARG A 13 -10.54 -2.23 11.34
C ARG A 13 -9.16 -2.72 11.74
N VAL A 14 -8.79 -3.90 11.24
CA VAL A 14 -7.46 -4.49 11.49
C VAL A 14 -6.50 -4.06 10.39
N LEU A 15 -5.39 -3.42 10.77
CA LEU A 15 -4.34 -2.96 9.86
C LEU A 15 -2.97 -3.53 10.25
N VAL A 16 -2.29 -4.17 9.30
CA VAL A 16 -0.89 -4.54 9.39
C VAL A 16 -0.04 -3.44 8.75
N ALA A 17 0.62 -2.65 9.60
CA ALA A 17 1.48 -1.55 9.18
C ALA A 17 2.96 -1.84 9.52
N PRO A 18 3.91 -1.25 8.76
CA PRO A 18 5.33 -1.29 9.10
C PRO A 18 5.54 -0.69 10.49
N ARG A 19 6.44 -1.29 11.26
CA ARG A 19 6.81 -0.75 12.56
C ARG A 19 7.62 0.55 12.33
N PRO A 20 7.21 1.69 12.91
CA PRO A 20 8.00 2.92 12.82
C PRO A 20 9.34 2.71 13.55
N SER A 21 10.39 3.29 12.99
CA SER A 21 11.76 3.16 13.50
C SER A 21 11.93 3.83 14.86
N ASP A 22 11.24 4.96 15.07
CA ASP A 22 11.23 5.70 16.32
C ASP A 22 9.82 5.84 16.90
N ALA A 23 9.70 5.85 18.23
CA ALA A 23 8.43 5.96 18.94
C ALA A 23 7.64 7.25 18.65
N ASN A 24 8.30 8.27 18.08
CA ASN A 24 7.70 9.56 17.74
C ASN A 24 7.39 9.72 16.23
N CYS A 25 7.77 8.76 15.38
CA CYS A 25 7.43 8.76 13.97
C CYS A 25 5.96 8.35 13.79
N GLN A 26 5.04 9.32 13.89
CA GLN A 26 3.66 9.12 13.46
C GLN A 26 3.62 9.03 11.93
N GLY A 27 3.05 7.94 11.42
CA GLY A 27 2.81 7.78 10.00
C GLY A 27 1.72 8.73 9.52
N ASN A 28 1.96 9.39 8.39
CA ASN A 28 0.97 10.26 7.76
C ASN A 28 0.19 9.49 6.71
N VAL A 29 -1.14 9.53 6.82
CA VAL A 29 -2.04 9.02 5.78
C VAL A 29 -2.23 10.11 4.73
N LEU A 30 -1.90 9.80 3.48
CA LEU A 30 -2.00 10.69 2.33
C LEU A 30 -3.03 10.15 1.35
N SER A 31 -3.98 10.98 0.92
CA SER A 31 -4.81 10.68 -0.23
C SER A 31 -4.09 11.11 -1.51
N LEU A 32 -3.72 10.15 -2.37
CA LEU A 32 -3.09 10.41 -3.67
C LEU A 32 -3.86 9.69 -4.77
N ARG A 33 -3.68 10.11 -6.02
CA ARG A 33 -4.31 9.43 -7.16
C ARG A 33 -3.55 8.17 -7.51
N HIS A 34 -4.27 7.05 -7.64
CA HIS A 34 -3.68 5.78 -8.02
C HIS A 34 -3.17 5.85 -9.47
N PRO A 35 -1.90 5.51 -9.74
CA PRO A 35 -1.26 5.80 -11.02
C PRO A 35 -1.82 5.04 -12.23
N LYS A 36 -2.63 4.00 -12.00
CA LYS A 36 -3.29 3.22 -13.05
C LYS A 36 -4.78 3.54 -13.20
N SER A 37 -5.49 3.84 -12.11
CA SER A 37 -6.95 4.07 -12.14
C SER A 37 -7.34 5.55 -12.03
N ASP A 38 -6.41 6.43 -11.68
CA ASP A 38 -6.65 7.86 -11.40
C ASP A 38 -7.65 8.13 -10.25
N GLU A 39 -8.04 7.09 -9.50
CA GLU A 39 -8.93 7.21 -8.35
C GLU A 39 -8.17 7.62 -7.09
N GLU A 40 -8.84 8.33 -6.19
CA GLU A 40 -8.28 8.69 -4.89
C GLU A 40 -8.05 7.43 -4.06
N THR A 41 -6.80 7.16 -3.72
CA THR A 41 -6.37 6.00 -2.94
C THR A 41 -5.50 6.46 -1.78
N GLY A 42 -5.66 5.81 -0.63
CA GLY A 42 -4.85 6.09 0.53
C GLY A 42 -3.43 5.52 0.40
N TYR A 43 -2.46 6.28 0.88
CA TYR A 43 -1.07 5.86 1.07
C TYR A 43 -0.61 6.19 2.48
N LEU A 44 0.25 5.36 3.04
CA LEU A 44 0.89 5.56 4.34
C LEU A 44 2.34 5.99 4.14
N PHE A 45 2.68 7.19 4.57
CA PHE A 45 4.05 7.70 4.57
C PHE A 45 4.66 7.57 5.97
N VAL A 46 5.64 6.68 6.11
CA VAL A 46 6.34 6.39 7.37
C VAL A 46 7.84 6.28 7.08
N ASP A 47 8.68 6.92 7.88
CA ASP A 47 10.15 6.84 7.81
C ASP A 47 10.73 7.08 6.40
N GLY A 48 10.20 8.08 5.68
CA GLY A 48 10.66 8.42 4.33
C GLY A 48 10.25 7.41 3.24
N LYS A 49 9.45 6.40 3.60
CA LYS A 49 8.97 5.36 2.68
C LYS A 49 7.46 5.46 2.52
N LEU A 50 7.03 5.35 1.27
CA LEU A 50 5.62 5.35 0.92
C LEU A 50 5.11 3.91 0.85
N HIS A 51 3.95 3.68 1.45
CA HIS A 51 3.27 2.41 1.42
C HIS A 51 1.85 2.59 0.87
N GLU A 52 1.37 1.63 0.10
CA GLU A 52 0.01 1.58 -0.40
C GLU A 52 -0.85 0.73 0.52
N PHE A 53 -2.08 1.19 0.79
CA PHE A 53 -3.07 0.39 1.51
C PHE A 53 -3.66 -0.65 0.57
N ASN A 54 -3.47 -1.91 0.92
CA ASN A 54 -4.15 -3.02 0.34
C ASN A 54 -5.12 -3.62 1.37
N TRP A 55 -6.15 -4.27 0.87
CA TRP A 55 -7.11 -4.97 1.72
C TRP A 55 -7.40 -6.34 1.15
N PHE A 56 -7.67 -7.28 2.05
CA PHE A 56 -8.09 -8.62 1.73
C PHE A 56 -9.30 -8.96 2.59
N LYS A 57 -10.29 -9.61 1.99
CA LYS A 57 -11.48 -10.11 2.68
C LYS A 57 -11.75 -11.53 2.26
N GLU A 58 -11.69 -12.43 3.22
CA GLU A 58 -12.10 -13.83 3.04
C GLU A 58 -13.62 -13.96 3.17
N HIS A 59 -14.20 -14.95 2.49
CA HIS A 59 -15.62 -15.25 2.66
C HIS A 59 -15.87 -15.75 4.08
N PHE A 60 -16.84 -15.14 4.78
CA PHE A 60 -17.23 -15.48 6.15
C PHE A 60 -16.10 -15.36 7.20
N GLY A 61 -15.30 -14.28 7.13
CA GLY A 61 -14.30 -13.95 8.16
C GLY A 61 -14.84 -13.03 9.26
N SER A 62 -14.32 -13.17 10.49
CA SER A 62 -14.51 -12.20 11.57
C SER A 62 -13.25 -12.13 12.44
N TRP A 63 -13.03 -10.99 13.10
CA TRP A 63 -11.89 -10.80 14.02
C TRP A 63 -12.38 -10.63 15.45
N PHE A 64 -11.74 -11.36 16.38
CA PHE A 64 -11.92 -11.14 17.82
C PHE A 64 -10.91 -10.08 18.29
N LEU A 65 -11.42 -8.91 18.68
CA LEU A 65 -10.65 -7.76 19.15
C LEU A 65 -10.94 -7.55 20.64
N GLY A 66 -10.30 -8.37 21.48
CA GLY A 66 -10.57 -8.38 22.92
C GLY A 66 -11.99 -8.85 23.22
N ASP A 67 -12.83 -7.94 23.71
CA ASP A 67 -14.25 -8.13 24.02
C ASP A 67 -15.20 -7.78 22.84
N TYR A 68 -14.65 -7.28 21.72
CA TYR A 68 -15.41 -6.91 20.52
C TYR A 68 -15.21 -7.93 19.40
N VAL A 69 -16.27 -8.23 18.64
CA VAL A 69 -16.21 -9.04 17.42
C VAL A 69 -16.40 -8.13 16.20
N CYS A 70 -15.38 -8.06 15.34
CA CYS A 70 -15.46 -7.36 14.06
C CYS A 70 -16.00 -8.33 12.99
N GLU A 71 -17.28 -8.16 12.63
CA GLU A 71 -18.01 -8.99 11.68
C GLU A 71 -17.54 -8.85 10.23
N ASP A 72 -16.84 -7.76 9.88
CA ASP A 72 -16.42 -7.50 8.50
C ASP A 72 -15.34 -8.48 8.03
N GLY A 73 -14.49 -8.95 8.94
CA GLY A 73 -13.41 -9.90 8.64
C GLY A 73 -12.28 -9.37 7.75
N SER A 74 -12.38 -8.14 7.26
CA SER A 74 -11.38 -7.57 6.35
C SER A 74 -10.05 -7.30 7.06
N LEU A 75 -8.96 -7.68 6.41
CA LEU A 75 -7.59 -7.39 6.81
C LEU A 75 -7.00 -6.32 5.90
N TYR A 76 -6.59 -5.19 6.48
CA TYR A 76 -5.85 -4.15 5.79
C TYR A 76 -4.36 -4.38 6.00
N TYR A 77 -3.55 -4.11 4.99
CA TYR A 77 -2.10 -4.22 5.07
C TYR A 77 -1.41 -3.20 4.16
N CYS A 78 -0.22 -2.79 4.57
CA CYS A 78 0.57 -1.80 3.84
C CYS A 78 1.72 -2.47 3.09
N THR A 79 1.86 -2.18 1.80
CA THR A 79 2.99 -2.65 0.98
C THR A 79 3.82 -1.48 0.50
N LEU A 80 5.16 -1.63 0.50
CA LEU A 80 6.06 -0.58 0.00
C LEU A 80 5.76 -0.26 -1.47
N VAL A 81 5.59 1.02 -1.76
CA VAL A 81 5.43 1.54 -3.12
C VAL A 81 6.56 2.51 -3.44
N ASP A 82 7.09 2.37 -4.63
CA ASP A 82 8.07 3.32 -5.15
C ASP A 82 7.36 4.61 -5.59
N PRO A 83 7.66 5.77 -4.98
CA PRO A 83 6.98 7.03 -5.29
C PRO A 83 7.00 7.42 -6.77
N ILE A 84 7.99 6.93 -7.53
CA ILE A 84 8.07 7.19 -8.97
C ILE A 84 6.82 6.71 -9.71
N PHE A 85 6.16 5.63 -9.25
CA PHE A 85 4.93 5.15 -9.89
C PHE A 85 3.80 6.17 -9.82
N ILE A 86 3.69 6.89 -8.70
CA ILE A 86 2.68 7.94 -8.48
C ILE A 86 3.06 9.23 -9.21
N LEU A 87 4.36 9.53 -9.28
CA LEU A 87 4.87 10.71 -9.97
C LEU A 87 4.82 10.58 -11.50
N LEU A 88 4.91 9.38 -12.05
CA LEU A 88 4.95 9.15 -13.50
C LEU A 88 3.75 9.77 -14.26
N PRO A 89 2.48 9.58 -13.85
CA PRO A 89 1.33 10.26 -14.45
C PRO A 89 1.44 11.79 -14.40
N ILE A 90 1.85 12.35 -13.26
CA ILE A 90 1.99 13.80 -13.05
C ILE A 90 3.07 14.37 -13.97
N LEU A 91 4.23 13.71 -14.02
CA LEU A 91 5.36 14.13 -14.86
C LEU A 91 5.02 14.04 -16.36
N LYS A 92 4.33 12.98 -16.79
CA LYS A 92 3.87 12.86 -18.19
C LYS A 92 2.91 13.98 -18.58
N LEU A 93 2.00 14.37 -17.69
CA LEU A 93 1.02 15.42 -17.96
C LEU A 93 1.68 16.81 -17.99
N HIS A 94 2.55 17.11 -17.03
CA HIS A 94 3.17 18.43 -16.90
C HIS A 94 4.21 18.73 -18.00
N ILE A 95 4.92 17.71 -18.50
CA ILE A 95 5.96 17.88 -19.53
C ILE A 95 5.36 18.25 -20.91
N CYS A 96 4.10 17.90 -21.17
CA CYS A 96 3.40 18.28 -22.40
C CYS A 96 2.89 19.73 -22.38
N CYS A 97 2.76 20.34 -21.21
CA CYS A 97 2.29 21.71 -21.03
C CYS A 97 3.51 22.65 -20.85
N PHE A 98 3.93 23.22 -21.97
CA PHE A 98 4.90 24.31 -22.20
C PHE A 98 5.54 25.02 -20.98
N PRO A 99 6.87 25.26 -20.99
CA PRO A 99 7.51 26.15 -20.01
C PRO A 99 7.14 27.61 -20.29
N ALA A 100 6.55 28.30 -19.30
CA ALA A 100 6.60 29.75 -19.21
C ALA A 100 7.86 30.12 -18.41
N GLU A 101 8.78 30.87 -19.02
CA GLU A 101 10.03 31.31 -18.40
C GLU A 101 9.74 32.20 -17.19
N VAL A 102 9.99 31.67 -15.99
CA VAL A 102 10.15 32.44 -14.76
C VAL A 102 11.35 31.84 -14.01
N ALA A 103 12.24 32.71 -13.56
CA ALA A 103 13.62 32.42 -13.14
C ALA A 103 13.79 31.28 -12.11
N ASP A 104 14.89 30.53 -12.27
CA ASP A 104 15.47 29.50 -11.37
C ASP A 104 14.73 28.16 -11.22
N VAL A 105 13.80 27.82 -12.12
CA VAL A 105 13.12 26.51 -12.11
C VAL A 105 13.87 25.50 -12.99
N LYS A 106 14.36 24.40 -12.41
CA LYS A 106 14.96 23.28 -13.16
C LYS A 106 13.88 22.44 -13.84
N PHE A 107 13.90 22.40 -15.16
CA PHE A 107 13.03 21.53 -15.96
C PHE A 107 13.59 20.11 -16.02
N PHE A 108 12.74 19.12 -15.77
CA PHE A 108 13.08 17.71 -15.91
C PHE A 108 12.31 17.12 -17.11
N ARG A 109 13.02 16.60 -18.11
CA ARG A 109 12.42 15.88 -19.23
C ARG A 109 12.47 14.38 -18.93
N LEU A 110 11.30 13.75 -18.95
CA LEU A 110 11.17 12.31 -18.82
C LEU A 110 11.71 11.65 -20.09
N ASP A 111 12.73 10.82 -19.95
CA ASP A 111 13.30 10.04 -21.04
C ASP A 111 12.67 8.63 -21.04
N ASN A 112 11.83 8.35 -22.04
CA ASN A 112 11.13 7.08 -22.15
C ASN A 112 12.10 5.89 -22.24
N SER A 113 13.29 6.06 -22.82
CA SER A 113 14.29 5.00 -22.91
C SER A 113 14.82 4.63 -21.52
N LYS A 114 15.11 5.64 -20.69
CA LYS A 114 15.55 5.44 -19.30
C LYS A 114 14.44 4.85 -18.43
N VAL A 115 13.20 5.31 -18.60
CA VAL A 115 12.04 4.76 -17.87
C VAL A 115 11.80 3.30 -18.26
N LEU A 116 11.86 2.96 -19.54
CA LEU A 116 11.72 1.58 -20.01
C LEU A 116 12.85 0.69 -19.51
N SER A 117 14.10 1.14 -19.58
CA SER A 117 15.25 0.41 -19.04
C SER A 117 15.09 0.14 -17.53
N TRP A 118 14.66 1.14 -16.77
CA TRP A 118 14.39 1.02 -15.35
C TRP A 118 13.22 0.06 -15.05
N LEU A 119 12.12 0.14 -15.79
CA LEU A 119 10.99 -0.80 -15.67
C LEU A 119 11.42 -2.24 -15.96
N CYS A 120 12.21 -2.46 -17.02
CA CYS A 120 12.78 -3.77 -17.33
C CYS A 120 13.63 -4.30 -16.17
N CYS A 121 14.46 -3.46 -15.56
CA CYS A 121 15.25 -3.84 -14.39
C CYS A 121 14.36 -4.19 -13.19
N LYS A 122 13.31 -3.41 -12.92
CA LYS A 122 12.37 -3.69 -11.82
C LYS A 122 11.60 -5.00 -12.05
N VAL A 123 11.17 -5.29 -13.28
CA VAL A 123 10.55 -6.58 -13.66
C VAL A 123 11.53 -7.74 -13.48
N HIS A 124 12.79 -7.55 -13.91
CA HIS A 124 13.83 -8.55 -13.71
C HIS A 124 14.06 -8.85 -12.23
N ASN A 125 14.20 -7.81 -11.40
CA ASN A 125 14.37 -7.98 -9.95
C ASN A 125 13.18 -8.71 -9.31
N LEU A 126 11.95 -8.40 -9.74
CA LEU A 126 10.77 -9.13 -9.28
C LEU A 126 10.86 -10.61 -9.65
N LYS A 127 11.22 -10.94 -10.90
CA LYS A 127 11.40 -12.34 -11.35
C LYS A 127 12.43 -13.10 -10.50
N GLU A 128 13.46 -12.43 -10.00
CA GLU A 128 14.47 -13.03 -9.12
C GLU A 128 13.99 -13.20 -7.67
N VAL A 129 13.08 -12.34 -7.21
CA VAL A 129 12.51 -12.38 -5.85
C VAL A 129 11.35 -13.37 -5.75
N PHE A 130 10.56 -13.55 -6.80
CA PHE A 130 9.40 -14.45 -6.82
C PHE A 130 9.73 -15.90 -6.41
N PRO A 131 10.79 -16.55 -6.97
CA PRO A 131 11.19 -17.89 -6.56
C PRO A 131 11.61 -17.99 -5.10
N LYS A 132 12.18 -16.91 -4.53
CA LYS A 132 12.59 -16.86 -3.11
C LYS A 132 11.39 -16.75 -2.17
N LEU A 133 10.26 -16.20 -2.65
CA LEU A 133 9.00 -16.17 -1.92
C LEU A 133 8.27 -17.52 -1.95
N GLY A 134 8.57 -18.34 -2.97
CA GLY A 134 8.00 -19.65 -3.26
C GLY A 134 8.43 -20.79 -2.33
N LYS A 135 8.20 -20.62 -1.01
CA LYS A 135 7.93 -21.69 -0.04
C LYS A 135 6.96 -21.27 1.07
N ASN A 136 6.63 -19.97 1.18
CA ASN A 136 5.70 -19.45 2.20
C ASN A 136 4.24 -19.33 1.70
N TYR A 137 4.03 -19.35 0.37
CA TYR A 137 2.69 -19.30 -0.23
C TYR A 137 1.95 -20.64 -0.22
N ALA A 138 2.65 -21.76 0.00
CA ALA A 138 2.08 -23.11 -0.06
C ALA A 138 1.39 -23.57 1.24
N ALA A 139 1.36 -22.74 2.29
CA ALA A 139 0.64 -23.05 3.54
C ALA A 139 -0.89 -22.93 3.42
N GLN A 140 -1.42 -22.92 2.19
CA GLN A 140 -2.85 -22.77 1.89
C GLN A 140 -3.49 -24.05 1.32
N GLY A 141 -2.84 -25.20 1.49
CA GLY A 141 -3.45 -26.52 1.28
C GLY A 141 -3.47 -27.29 2.60
N GLU A 142 -4.64 -27.80 2.98
CA GLU A 142 -4.95 -28.58 4.19
C GLU A 142 -5.27 -27.75 5.46
N LYS A 143 -6.48 -27.19 5.49
CA LYS A 143 -7.28 -27.33 6.71
C LYS A 143 -8.32 -28.42 6.45
N GLU A 144 -8.01 -29.58 7.00
CA GLU A 144 -8.98 -30.62 7.28
C GLU A 144 -10.24 -29.98 7.87
N ILE A 145 -11.38 -30.45 7.35
CA ILE A 145 -12.68 -30.32 7.96
C ILE A 145 -12.58 -30.98 9.33
N CYS A 146 -12.32 -30.20 10.38
CA CYS A 146 -12.56 -30.62 11.74
C CYS A 146 -13.90 -30.03 12.18
N MET A 147 -14.97 -30.63 11.67
CA MET A 147 -16.21 -30.72 12.44
C MET A 147 -15.93 -31.69 13.59
N SER A 148 -15.71 -31.18 14.79
CA SER A 148 -15.97 -31.91 16.03
C SER A 148 -16.05 -30.96 17.22
N LEU A 149 -17.26 -30.42 17.44
CA LEU A 149 -18.07 -30.47 18.67
C LEU A 149 -19.18 -29.41 18.60
#